data_AF-A0A1H9CDA7-F1
#
_entry.id   AF-A0A1H9CDA7-F1
#
_cell.length_a   1.000
_cell.length_b   1.000
_cell.length_c   1.000
_cell.angle_alpha   90.00
_cell.angle_beta   90.00
_cell.angle_gamma   90.00
#
_symmetry.space_group_name_H-M   'P 1'
#
loop_
_entity.id
_entity.type
_entity.pdbx_description
1 polymer ?
#
loop_
_entity_poly.entity_id
_entity_poly.type
_entity_poly.pdbx_seq_one_letter_code
_entity_poly.pdbx_strand_id
1 'polypeptide(L)'
;MNRKKIIALSILIVFQLSVIAVMFIKAAAVRSYAKKNDTIVRIRCTAYDPFHPLKGRYVQLNLNDDDIKDAENKTGFKLANIQKTADAYYLQEEYALIVDSMNNNDFNALEPVLELYIGKNGSIIQKELYVHHNGAELPIEQYIKDYAL
;
A
#
# COMPACT_ATOMS: atom_id res chain seq x y z
N MET A 1 -28.98 12.87 27.41
CA MET A 1 -27.57 12.39 27.38
C MET A 1 -26.79 13.08 28.49
N ASN A 2 -26.15 12.34 29.41
CA ASN A 2 -25.50 12.91 30.60
C ASN A 2 -24.33 13.84 30.23
N ARG A 3 -24.22 15.04 30.86
CA ARG A 3 -23.17 16.05 30.58
C ARG A 3 -21.75 15.47 30.63
N LYS A 4 -21.49 14.53 31.54
CA LYS A 4 -20.23 13.76 31.64
C LYS A 4 -19.94 12.90 30.41
N LYS A 5 -20.98 12.30 29.80
CA LYS A 5 -20.84 11.49 28.56
C LYS A 5 -20.50 12.36 27.35
N ILE A 6 -21.05 13.58 27.28
CA ILE A 6 -20.74 14.54 26.21
C ILE A 6 -19.27 14.97 26.27
N ILE A 7 -18.79 15.35 27.46
CA ILE A 7 -17.39 15.75 27.67
C ILE A 7 -16.44 14.59 27.31
N ALA A 8 -16.74 13.37 27.77
CA ALA A 8 -15.92 12.20 27.44
C ALA A 8 -15.88 11.92 25.92
N LEU A 9 -17.02 12.03 25.23
CA LEU A 9 -17.09 11.84 23.78
C LEU A 9 -16.27 12.91 23.03
N SER A 10 -16.36 14.18 23.43
CA SER A 10 -15.59 15.26 22.83
C SER A 10 -14.08 15.06 23.00
N ILE A 11 -13.61 14.65 24.18
CA ILE A 11 -12.20 14.33 24.41
C ILE A 11 -11.76 13.17 23.51
N LEU A 12 -12.59 12.13 23.38
CA LEU A 12 -12.28 10.97 22.55
C LEU A 12 -12.16 11.33 21.06
N ILE A 13 -13.05 12.19 20.56
CA ILE A 13 -12.98 12.69 19.17
C ILE A 13 -11.69 13.49 18.95
N VAL A 14 -11.36 14.41 19.84
CA VAL A 14 -10.12 15.22 19.75
C VAL A 14 -8.88 14.33 19.77
N PHE A 15 -8.87 13.30 20.60
CA PHE A 15 -7.78 12.33 20.65
C PHE A 15 -7.65 11.52 19.36
N GLN A 16 -8.77 11.04 18.79
CA GLN A 16 -8.73 10.31 17.51
C GLN A 16 -8.20 11.20 16.38
N LEU A 17 -8.65 12.45 16.30
CA LEU A 17 -8.18 13.41 15.30
C LEU A 17 -6.68 13.72 15.45
N SER A 18 -6.16 13.79 16.69
CA SER A 18 -4.73 14.04 16.91
C SER A 18 -3.86 12.86 16.49
N VAL A 19 -4.30 11.62 16.74
CA VAL A 19 -3.63 10.40 16.27
C VAL A 19 -3.58 10.38 14.74
N ILE A 20 -4.70 10.64 14.07
CA ILE A 20 -4.79 10.69 12.60
C ILE A 20 -3.83 11.77 12.05
N ALA A 21 -3.82 12.96 12.64
CA ALA A 21 -2.91 14.04 12.23
C ALA A 21 -1.44 13.63 12.34
N VAL A 22 -1.03 12.98 13.44
CA VAL A 22 0.33 12.48 13.62
C VAL A 22 0.69 11.44 12.58
N MET A 23 -0.23 10.55 12.21
CA MET A 23 -0.01 9.56 11.14
C MET A 23 0.25 10.23 9.79
N PHE A 24 -0.56 11.23 9.41
CA PHE A 24 -0.35 11.99 8.16
C PHE A 24 0.97 12.75 8.14
N ILE A 25 1.36 13.38 9.26
CA ILE A 25 2.65 14.09 9.36
C ILE A 25 3.82 13.13 9.18
N LYS A 26 3.79 11.97 9.86
CA LYS A 26 4.82 10.93 9.70
C LYS A 26 4.87 10.43 8.25
N ALA A 27 3.71 10.21 7.64
CA ALA A 27 3.63 9.76 6.26
C ALA A 27 4.25 10.77 5.28
N ALA A 28 3.92 12.05 5.45
CA ALA A 28 4.48 13.14 4.67
C ALA A 28 6.00 13.26 4.86
N ALA A 29 6.51 13.07 6.07
CA ALA A 29 7.94 13.11 6.36
C ALA A 29 8.71 11.99 5.63
N VAL A 30 8.17 10.76 5.64
CA VAL A 30 8.75 9.63 4.90
C VAL A 30 8.72 9.90 3.39
N ARG A 31 7.60 10.37 2.85
CA ARG A 31 7.47 10.72 1.43
C ARG A 31 8.47 11.80 1.01
N SER A 32 8.58 12.87 1.81
CA SER A 32 9.51 13.97 1.54
C SER A 32 10.96 13.51 1.59
N TYR A 33 11.31 12.70 2.58
CA TYR A 33 12.63 12.10 2.67
C TYR A 33 12.93 11.22 1.45
N ALA A 34 12.01 10.34 1.07
CA ALA A 34 12.22 9.41 -0.02
C ALA A 34 12.42 10.12 -1.37
N LYS A 35 11.63 11.17 -1.62
CA LYS A 35 11.81 12.02 -2.81
C LYS A 35 13.14 12.78 -2.81
N LYS A 36 13.60 13.25 -1.66
CA LYS A 36 14.83 14.02 -1.54
C LYS A 36 16.09 13.16 -1.72
N ASN A 37 16.04 11.89 -1.33
CA ASN A 37 17.20 11.00 -1.30
C ASN A 37 17.14 9.88 -2.35
N ASP A 38 16.20 9.94 -3.30
CA ASP A 38 15.97 8.90 -4.32
C ASP A 38 15.78 7.47 -3.75
N THR A 39 15.12 7.37 -2.59
CA THR A 39 14.83 6.09 -1.93
C THR A 39 13.41 5.62 -2.21
N ILE A 40 12.95 5.85 -3.43
CA ILE A 40 11.74 5.24 -3.99
C ILE A 40 12.18 3.94 -4.66
N VAL A 41 11.55 2.84 -4.28
CA VAL A 41 11.89 1.50 -4.77
C VAL A 41 10.67 0.81 -5.35
N ARG A 42 10.90 -0.10 -6.29
CA ARG A 42 9.86 -0.84 -7.00
C ARG A 42 10.10 -2.31 -6.79
N ILE A 43 9.08 -3.02 -6.34
CA ILE A 43 9.17 -4.42 -5.96
C ILE A 43 8.11 -5.18 -6.76
N ARG A 44 8.55 -6.13 -7.58
CA ARG A 44 7.64 -7.06 -8.26
C ARG A 44 6.90 -7.89 -7.23
N CYS A 45 5.65 -8.19 -7.51
CA CYS A 45 4.82 -8.97 -6.60
C CYS A 45 3.90 -9.91 -7.37
N THR A 46 3.23 -10.79 -6.64
CA THR A 46 2.17 -11.66 -7.17
C THR A 46 0.99 -11.68 -6.21
N ALA A 47 -0.23 -11.81 -6.71
CA ALA A 47 -1.38 -12.09 -5.88
C ALA A 47 -1.24 -13.49 -5.25
N TYR A 48 -1.38 -13.55 -3.93
CA TYR A 48 -1.33 -14.80 -3.16
C TYR A 48 -2.74 -15.32 -2.82
N ASP A 49 -3.71 -14.41 -2.62
CA ASP A 49 -5.10 -14.76 -2.32
C ASP A 49 -5.99 -13.53 -2.67
N PRO A 50 -6.86 -13.60 -3.71
CA PRO A 50 -7.75 -12.51 -4.04
C PRO A 50 -8.89 -12.58 -3.03
N PHE A 51 -8.69 -11.86 -1.93
CA PHE A 51 -9.73 -11.40 -1.01
C PHE A 51 -10.58 -12.47 -0.29
N HIS A 52 -10.50 -12.45 1.04
CA HIS A 52 -11.50 -13.08 1.90
C HIS A 52 -12.54 -12.02 2.30
N PRO A 53 -13.85 -12.20 2.05
CA PRO A 53 -14.88 -11.18 2.33
C PRO A 53 -15.01 -10.76 3.80
N LEU A 54 -14.46 -11.55 4.71
CA LEU A 54 -14.41 -11.26 6.15
C LEU A 54 -13.08 -10.63 6.61
N LYS A 55 -12.06 -10.53 5.73
CA LYS A 55 -10.70 -10.09 6.08
C LYS A 55 -10.33 -8.67 5.64
N GLY A 56 -11.11 -8.02 4.79
CA GLY A 56 -10.97 -6.58 4.47
C GLY A 56 -10.46 -6.28 3.06
N ARG A 57 -10.71 -5.04 2.58
CA ARG A 57 -10.58 -4.54 1.19
C ARG A 57 -9.12 -4.37 0.74
N TYR A 58 -8.40 -5.47 0.60
CA TYR A 58 -7.03 -5.48 0.09
C TYR A 58 -6.76 -6.69 -0.80
N VAL A 59 -5.76 -6.53 -1.66
CA VAL A 59 -5.13 -7.61 -2.42
C VAL A 59 -3.91 -8.06 -1.63
N GLN A 60 -3.83 -9.35 -1.29
CA GLN A 60 -2.65 -9.89 -0.62
C GLN A 60 -1.54 -10.13 -1.65
N LEU A 61 -0.38 -9.55 -1.39
CA LEU A 61 0.78 -9.55 -2.27
C LEU A 61 1.89 -10.39 -1.67
N ASN A 62 2.48 -11.26 -2.48
CA ASN A 62 3.78 -11.85 -2.20
C ASN A 62 4.85 -11.00 -2.89
N LEU A 63 5.73 -10.38 -2.11
CA LEU A 63 6.78 -9.50 -2.63
C LEU A 63 8.00 -10.31 -3.07
N ASN A 64 8.63 -9.92 -4.17
CA ASN A 64 9.82 -10.58 -4.68
C ASN A 64 11.04 -10.32 -3.77
N ASP A 65 11.63 -11.39 -3.25
CA ASP A 65 12.74 -11.32 -2.29
C ASP A 65 14.03 -10.74 -2.88
N ASP A 66 14.27 -10.89 -4.18
CA ASP A 66 15.48 -10.37 -4.82
C ASP A 66 15.37 -8.85 -5.03
N ASP A 67 14.20 -8.36 -5.44
CA ASP A 67 13.93 -6.92 -5.51
C ASP A 67 14.01 -6.25 -4.12
N ILE A 68 13.61 -6.98 -3.06
CA ILE A 68 13.78 -6.52 -1.67
C ILE A 68 15.26 -6.37 -1.33
N LYS A 69 16.10 -7.38 -1.62
CA LYS A 69 17.55 -7.30 -1.36
C LYS A 69 18.21 -6.18 -2.16
N ASP A 70 17.80 -5.99 -3.41
CA ASP A 70 18.31 -4.90 -4.24
C ASP A 70 17.92 -3.53 -3.68
N ALA A 71 16.70 -3.39 -3.14
CA ALA A 71 16.27 -2.20 -2.42
C ALA A 71 17.07 -1.96 -1.13
N GLU A 72 17.38 -3.00 -0.35
CA GLU A 72 18.27 -2.90 0.82
C GLU A 72 19.68 -2.43 0.42
N ASN A 73 20.24 -3.00 -0.64
CA ASN A 73 21.55 -2.63 -1.16
C ASN A 73 21.57 -1.17 -1.68
N LYS A 74 20.54 -0.75 -2.42
CA LYS A 74 20.41 0.62 -2.96
C LYS A 74 20.29 1.65 -1.83
N THR A 75 19.46 1.36 -0.82
CA THR A 75 19.10 2.34 0.20
C THR A 75 19.99 2.29 1.45
N GLY A 76 20.71 1.18 1.66
CA GLY A 76 21.51 0.92 2.86
C GLY A 76 20.66 0.63 4.11
N PHE A 77 19.34 0.51 3.98
CA PHE A 77 18.44 0.18 5.09
C PHE A 77 18.06 -1.30 5.06
N LYS A 78 18.00 -1.92 6.23
CA LYS A 78 17.38 -3.24 6.38
C LYS A 78 15.86 -3.12 6.31
N LEU A 79 15.25 -3.88 5.41
CA LEU A 79 13.83 -3.93 5.13
C LEU A 79 13.19 -5.21 5.69
N ALA A 80 13.71 -5.71 6.82
CA ALA A 80 13.33 -7.00 7.43
C ALA A 80 11.82 -7.18 7.72
N ASN A 81 11.05 -6.08 7.81
CA ASN A 81 9.61 -6.11 8.06
C ASN A 81 8.76 -5.79 6.82
N ILE A 82 9.37 -5.67 5.64
CA ILE A 82 8.64 -5.28 4.43
C ILE A 82 7.47 -6.24 4.14
N GLN A 83 7.69 -7.54 4.26
CA GLN A 83 6.65 -8.57 4.12
C GLN A 83 5.54 -8.51 5.19
N LYS A 84 5.69 -7.72 6.26
CA LYS A 84 4.62 -7.50 7.26
C LYS A 84 3.90 -6.17 7.08
N THR A 85 4.45 -5.28 6.24
CA THR A 85 4.00 -3.89 6.11
C THR A 85 3.52 -3.58 4.69
N ALA A 86 3.93 -4.38 3.71
CA ALA A 86 3.71 -4.18 2.29
C ALA A 86 3.16 -5.43 1.58
N ASP A 87 2.73 -6.45 2.32
CA ASP A 87 2.11 -7.68 1.82
C ASP A 87 0.61 -7.54 1.51
N ALA A 88 0.04 -6.34 1.67
CA ALA A 88 -1.35 -6.07 1.35
C ALA A 88 -1.49 -4.68 0.72
N TYR A 89 -2.17 -4.59 -0.42
CA TYR A 89 -2.49 -3.32 -1.07
C TYR A 89 -3.98 -3.02 -0.96
N TYR A 90 -4.32 -1.88 -0.35
CA TYR A 90 -5.70 -1.48 -0.10
C TYR A 90 -6.29 -0.72 -1.27
N LEU A 91 -7.52 -1.08 -1.66
CA LEU A 91 -8.25 -0.50 -2.78
C LEU A 91 -9.59 0.08 -2.32
N GLN A 92 -10.17 0.95 -3.16
CA GLN A 92 -11.59 1.29 -3.06
C GLN A 92 -12.45 0.03 -3.25
N GLU A 93 -13.67 0.02 -2.71
CA GLU A 93 -14.51 -1.18 -2.67
C GLU A 93 -14.87 -1.70 -4.05
N GLU A 94 -15.29 -0.77 -4.91
CA GLU A 94 -15.62 -1.03 -6.30
C GLU A 94 -14.46 -1.66 -7.06
N TYR A 95 -13.23 -1.21 -6.81
CA TYR A 95 -12.03 -1.74 -7.46
C TYR A 95 -11.59 -3.07 -6.87
N ALA A 96 -11.72 -3.22 -5.54
CA ALA A 96 -11.43 -4.48 -4.87
C ALA A 96 -12.32 -5.61 -5.40
N LEU A 97 -13.62 -5.35 -5.63
CA LEU A 97 -14.55 -6.33 -6.21
C LEU A 97 -14.17 -6.75 -7.64
N ILE A 98 -13.64 -5.82 -8.43
CA ILE A 98 -13.21 -6.12 -9.80
C ILE A 98 -11.95 -6.99 -9.77
N VAL A 99 -10.98 -6.68 -8.90
CA VAL A 99 -9.78 -7.53 -8.75
C VAL A 99 -10.14 -8.90 -8.19
N ASP A 100 -11.12 -8.99 -7.28
CA ASP A 100 -11.65 -10.25 -6.76
C ASP A 100 -12.28 -11.13 -7.86
N SER A 101 -12.94 -10.49 -8.84
CA SER A 101 -13.47 -11.22 -10.00
C SER A 101 -12.38 -11.76 -10.94
N MET A 102 -11.15 -11.23 -10.87
CA MET A 102 -10.01 -11.74 -11.63
C MET A 102 -9.42 -12.96 -10.92
N ASN A 103 -9.17 -14.04 -11.66
CA ASN A 103 -8.39 -15.14 -11.09
C ASN A 103 -6.91 -14.71 -10.93
N ASN A 104 -6.18 -15.40 -10.04
CA ASN A 104 -4.78 -15.07 -9.75
C ASN A 104 -3.87 -15.10 -10.98
N ASN A 105 -4.14 -15.94 -11.97
CA ASN A 105 -3.30 -16.03 -13.16
C ASN A 105 -3.47 -14.78 -14.02
N ASP A 106 -4.70 -14.28 -14.15
CA ASP A 106 -4.99 -13.06 -14.91
C ASP A 106 -4.36 -11.84 -14.24
N PHE A 107 -4.46 -11.72 -12.91
CA PHE A 107 -3.82 -10.64 -12.17
C PHE A 107 -2.29 -10.71 -12.26
N ASN A 108 -1.71 -11.90 -12.10
CA ASN A 108 -0.25 -12.09 -12.17
C ASN A 108 0.29 -11.91 -13.60
N ALA A 109 -0.52 -12.16 -14.64
CA ALA A 109 -0.18 -11.89 -16.03
C ALA A 109 -0.06 -10.38 -16.32
N LEU A 110 -0.61 -9.54 -15.45
CA LEU A 110 -0.40 -8.09 -15.51
C LEU A 110 0.93 -7.65 -14.88
N GLU A 111 1.80 -8.58 -14.47
CA GLU A 111 3.14 -8.30 -13.92
C GLU A 111 3.13 -7.17 -12.87
N PRO A 112 2.45 -7.37 -11.71
CA PRO A 112 2.20 -6.29 -10.78
C PRO A 112 3.48 -5.84 -10.06
N VAL A 113 3.63 -4.53 -9.92
CA VAL A 113 4.81 -3.89 -9.30
C VAL A 113 4.35 -2.91 -8.22
N LEU A 114 4.74 -3.16 -6.98
CA LEU A 114 4.46 -2.26 -5.86
C LEU A 114 5.58 -1.23 -5.73
N GLU A 115 5.22 0.05 -5.75
CA GLU A 115 6.14 1.15 -5.52
C GLU A 115 6.08 1.62 -4.06
N LEU A 116 7.24 1.80 -3.44
CA LEU A 116 7.38 2.08 -2.02
C LEU A 116 8.28 3.30 -1.78
N TYR A 117 7.90 4.13 -0.81
CA TYR A 117 8.77 5.13 -0.21
C TYR A 117 9.53 4.54 0.97
N ILE A 118 10.87 4.64 0.94
CA ILE A 118 11.72 4.25 2.07
C ILE A 118 12.22 5.50 2.80
N GLY A 119 11.84 5.64 4.07
CA GLY A 119 12.22 6.75 4.95
C GLY A 119 13.56 6.54 5.67
N LYS A 120 13.98 7.55 6.44
CA LYS A 120 15.31 7.67 7.09
C LYS A 120 15.73 6.51 8.01
N ASN A 121 14.85 5.57 8.34
CA ASN A 121 15.13 4.43 9.22
C ASN A 121 14.60 3.11 8.63
N GLY A 122 14.47 3.01 7.31
CA GLY A 122 13.82 1.85 6.66
C GLY A 122 12.29 1.82 6.87
N SER A 123 11.69 2.92 7.32
CA SER A 123 10.22 3.04 7.41
C SER A 123 9.61 3.03 6.01
N ILE A 124 8.56 2.25 5.81
CA ILE A 124 8.01 1.98 4.48
C ILE A 124 6.62 2.60 4.36
N ILE A 125 6.33 3.22 3.23
CA ILE A 125 4.99 3.63 2.85
C ILE A 125 4.72 3.16 1.44
N GLN A 126 3.60 2.46 1.25
CA GLN A 126 3.10 2.10 -0.06
C GLN A 126 2.71 3.37 -0.81
N LYS A 127 3.26 3.56 -2.00
CA LYS A 127 2.92 4.69 -2.87
C LYS A 127 1.78 4.32 -3.80
N GLU A 128 1.99 3.29 -4.62
CA GLU A 128 1.06 2.90 -5.67
C GLU A 128 1.39 1.48 -6.15
N LEU A 129 0.37 0.74 -6.57
CA LEU A 129 0.51 -0.55 -7.22
C LEU A 129 0.30 -0.37 -8.73
N TYR A 130 1.30 -0.78 -9.51
CA TYR A 130 1.28 -0.73 -10.96
C TYR A 130 1.03 -2.10 -11.55
N VAL A 131 0.44 -2.10 -12.74
CA VAL A 131 0.23 -3.26 -13.59
C VAL A 131 0.61 -2.93 -15.02
N HIS A 132 1.01 -3.95 -15.77
CA HIS A 132 1.36 -3.88 -17.17
C HIS A 132 0.21 -4.41 -18.02
N HIS A 133 -0.26 -3.59 -18.96
CA HIS A 133 -1.28 -3.97 -19.92
C HIS A 133 -0.91 -3.45 -21.32
N ASN A 134 -0.83 -4.35 -22.31
CA ASN A 134 -0.49 -4.03 -23.69
C ASN A 134 0.79 -3.17 -23.86
N GLY A 135 1.81 -3.44 -23.05
CA GLY A 135 3.09 -2.71 -23.08
C GLY A 135 3.07 -1.33 -22.41
N ALA A 136 1.95 -0.93 -21.81
CA ALA A 136 1.84 0.25 -20.97
C ALA A 136 1.83 -0.15 -19.49
N GLU A 137 2.49 0.66 -18.67
CA GLU A 137 2.44 0.56 -17.21
C GLU A 137 1.41 1.56 -16.68
N LEU A 138 0.47 1.07 -15.86
CA LEU A 138 -0.64 1.86 -15.33
C LEU A 138 -0.81 1.60 -13.84
N PRO A 139 -1.20 2.61 -13.04
CA PRO A 139 -1.73 2.36 -11.71
C PRO A 139 -2.89 1.38 -11.78
N ILE A 140 -2.98 0.43 -10.84
CA ILE A 140 -4.03 -0.59 -10.82
C ILE A 140 -5.43 0.01 -10.86
N GLU A 141 -5.66 1.12 -10.16
CA GLU A 141 -6.96 1.81 -10.17
C GLU A 141 -7.29 2.41 -11.53
N GLN A 142 -6.28 2.88 -12.28
CA GLN A 142 -6.47 3.39 -13.64
C GLN A 142 -6.77 2.24 -14.60
N TYR A 143 -6.03 1.14 -14.50
CA TYR A 143 -6.31 -0.07 -15.28
C TYR A 143 -7.75 -0.54 -15.08
N ILE A 144 -8.21 -0.59 -13.82
CA ILE A 144 -9.57 -1.00 -13.50
C ILE A 144 -10.61 -0.07 -14.13
N LYS A 145 -10.39 1.25 -14.05
CA LYS A 145 -11.30 2.24 -14.64
C LYS A 145 -11.42 2.14 -16.15
N ASP A 146 -10.30 1.90 -16.83
CA ASP A 146 -10.23 1.99 -18.28
C ASP A 146 -10.57 0.67 -18.98
N TYR A 147 -10.36 -0.48 -18.32
CA TYR A 147 -10.38 -1.78 -18.98
C TYR A 147 -11.22 -2.86 -18.28
N ALA A 148 -11.62 -2.66 -17.02
CA ALA A 148 -12.30 -3.70 -16.23
C ALA A 148 -13.70 -3.29 -15.72
N LEU A 149 -14.22 -2.14 -16.17
CA LEU A 149 -15.58 -1.65 -15.94
C LEU A 149 -16.46 -1.76 -17.19
#